data_AF-A0A956X1S7-F1
#
_entry.id   AF-A0A956X1S7-F1
#
_cell.length_a   1.000
_cell.length_b   1.000
_cell.length_c   1.000
_cell.angle_alpha   90.00
_cell.angle_beta   90.00
_cell.angle_gamma   90.00
#
_symmetry.space_group_name_H-M   'P 1'
#
loop_
_entity.id
_entity.type
_entity.pdbx_description
1 polymer ?
#
loop_
_entity_poly.entity_id
_entity_poly.type
_entity_poly.pdbx_seq_one_letter_code
_entity_poly.pdbx_strand_id
1 'polypeptide(L)' 'TPGIRALALYDLEPWELDAYFREIAPLVENCQFSDCSHRHEPNCAVRAAVEDGRIAPERYESYLRLREEHEMLDKSAYE' A
#
# COMPACT_ATOMS: atom_id res chain seq x y z
N THR A 1 10.04 23.95 -13.72
CA THR A 1 10.56 22.57 -13.87
C THR A 1 9.50 21.75 -14.59
N PRO A 2 9.83 20.98 -15.65
CA PRO A 2 8.86 20.11 -16.28
C PRO A 2 8.39 19.09 -15.23
N GLY A 3 7.11 19.15 -14.86
CA GLY A 3 6.55 18.26 -13.85
C GLY A 3 6.46 16.84 -14.39
N ILE A 4 7.10 15.90 -13.70
CA ILE A 4 6.91 14.47 -13.94
C ILE A 4 5.43 14.18 -13.70
N ARG A 5 4.72 13.71 -14.73
CA ARG A 5 3.27 13.46 -14.71
C ARG A 5 2.91 12.03 -14.33
N ALA A 6 3.85 11.10 -14.44
CA ALA A 6 3.69 9.72 -14.01
C ALA A 6 5.07 9.13 -13.71
N LEU A 7 5.25 8.60 -12.51
CA LEU A 7 6.34 7.70 -12.19
C LEU A 7 5.75 6.29 -12.30
N ALA A 8 5.97 5.62 -13.42
CA ALA A 8 5.61 4.23 -13.52
C ALA A 8 6.61 3.44 -12.66
N LEU A 9 6.12 2.88 -11.57
CA LEU A 9 6.84 1.94 -10.72
C LEU A 9 6.88 0.59 -11.46
N TYR A 10 7.72 0.51 -12.50
CA TYR A 10 7.93 -0.74 -13.23
C TYR A 10 8.60 -1.76 -12.30
N ASP A 11 8.09 -2.99 -12.31
CA ASP A 11 8.69 -4.16 -11.63
C ASP A 11 8.60 -4.15 -10.09
N LEU A 12 7.48 -3.64 -9.56
CA LEU A 12 7.21 -3.59 -8.13
C LEU A 12 6.00 -4.45 -7.81
N GLU A 13 6.23 -5.51 -7.03
CA GLU A 13 5.15 -6.40 -6.60
C GLU A 13 4.24 -5.70 -5.59
N PRO A 14 2.92 -5.98 -5.56
CA PRO A 14 1.98 -5.29 -4.69
C PRO A 14 2.34 -5.35 -3.19
N TRP A 15 3.00 -6.42 -2.74
CA TRP A 15 3.47 -6.57 -1.36
C TRP A 15 4.75 -5.80 -1.06
N GLU A 16 5.56 -5.47 -2.07
CA GLU A 16 6.76 -4.66 -1.89
C GLU A 16 6.40 -3.19 -1.66
N LEU A 17 5.22 -2.76 -2.13
CA LEU A 17 4.72 -1.40 -1.94
C LEU A 17 4.69 -0.99 -0.46
N ASP A 18 4.39 -1.92 0.44
CA ASP A 18 4.28 -1.68 1.88
C ASP A 18 5.59 -1.12 2.45
N ALA A 19 6.73 -1.59 1.94
CA ALA A 19 8.07 -1.18 2.37
C ALA A 19 8.41 0.29 2.01
N TYR A 20 7.76 0.85 0.98
CA TYR A 20 8.00 2.23 0.54
C TYR A 20 7.22 3.26 1.35
N PHE A 21 6.26 2.83 2.15
CA PHE A 21 5.50 3.68 3.04
C PHE A 21 6.08 3.61 4.45
N ARG A 22 6.84 4.63 4.84
CA ARG A 22 7.49 4.71 6.17
C ARG A 22 6.54 4.53 7.36
N GLU A 23 5.27 4.88 7.19
CA GLU A 23 4.26 4.76 8.22
C GLU A 23 3.69 3.33 8.31
N ILE A 24 3.75 2.59 7.21
CA ILE A 24 3.14 1.27 7.02
C ILE A 24 4.16 0.16 7.25
N ALA A 25 5.36 0.27 6.66
CA ALA A 25 6.43 -0.73 6.73
C ALA A 25 6.68 -1.33 8.13
N PRO A 26 6.81 -0.54 9.23
CA PRO A 26 7.03 -1.11 10.57
C PRO A 26 5.81 -1.80 11.19
N LEU A 27 4.63 -1.67 10.59
CA LEU A 27 3.39 -2.26 11.08
C LEU A 27 3.04 -3.56 10.38
N VAL A 28 3.62 -3.82 9.20
CA VAL A 28 3.33 -5.03 8.40
C VAL A 28 3.62 -6.30 9.19
N GLU A 29 4.73 -6.33 9.92
CA GLU A 29 5.10 -7.48 10.78
C GLU A 29 4.11 -7.75 11.93
N ASN A 30 3.29 -6.77 12.27
CA ASN A 30 2.27 -6.84 13.32
C ASN A 30 0.88 -7.19 12.78
N CYS A 31 0.71 -7.33 11.47
CA CYS A 31 -0.54 -7.81 10.88
C CYS A 31 -0.74 -9.29 11.20
N GLN A 32 -2.01 -9.68 11.40
CA GLN A 32 -2.37 -11.08 11.64
C GLN A 32 -2.00 -12.00 10.45
N PHE A 33 -2.02 -11.47 9.22
CA PHE A 33 -1.79 -12.23 7.99
C PHE A 33 -0.52 -11.73 7.28
N SER A 34 0.26 -12.65 6.74
CA SER A 34 1.50 -12.37 6.01
C SER A 34 1.26 -11.71 4.64
N ASP A 35 0.07 -11.90 4.06
CA ASP A 35 -0.38 -11.36 2.79
C ASP A 35 -1.46 -10.28 2.96
N CYS A 36 -1.48 -9.62 4.13
CA CYS A 36 -2.48 -8.61 4.47
C CYS A 36 -2.51 -7.50 3.41
N SER A 37 -3.68 -7.25 2.80
CA SER A 37 -3.88 -6.13 1.87
C SER A 37 -4.11 -4.79 2.55
N HIS A 38 -4.22 -4.82 3.88
CA HIS A 38 -4.56 -3.70 4.76
C HIS A 38 -5.92 -3.06 4.47
N ARG A 39 -6.81 -3.69 3.69
CA ARG A 39 -8.10 -3.14 3.26
C ARG A 39 -9.26 -3.56 4.15
N HIS A 40 -9.38 -4.86 4.41
CA HIS A 40 -10.58 -5.46 5.01
C HIS A 40 -10.27 -6.55 6.03
N GLU A 41 -8.99 -6.90 6.17
CA GLU A 41 -8.55 -7.97 7.05
C GLU A 41 -8.86 -7.63 8.52
N PRO A 42 -9.32 -8.62 9.30
CA PRO A 42 -9.45 -8.47 10.73
C PRO A 42 -8.07 -8.35 11.38
N ASN A 43 -7.97 -7.57 12.46
CA ASN A 43 -6.73 -7.33 13.21
C ASN A 43 -5.55 -6.85 12.33
N CYS A 44 -5.83 -6.01 11.34
CA CYS A 44 -4.79 -5.34 10.56
C CYS A 44 -4.15 -4.20 11.38
N ALA A 45 -2.84 -4.31 11.65
CA ALA A 45 -2.10 -3.31 12.42
C ALA A 45 -2.06 -1.94 11.75
N VAL A 46 -2.05 -1.90 10.42
CA VAL A 46 -2.09 -0.67 9.62
C VAL A 46 -3.44 0.04 9.79
N ARG A 47 -4.55 -0.69 9.67
CA ARG A 47 -5.89 -0.11 9.88
C ARG A 47 -6.07 0.39 11.31
N ALA A 48 -5.62 -0.39 12.30
CA ALA A 48 -5.63 0.04 13.69
C ALA A 48 -4.81 1.34 13.89
N ALA A 49 -3.65 1.46 13.24
CA ALA A 49 -2.84 2.68 13.29
C ALA A 49 -3.49 3.88 12.59
N VAL A 50 -4.31 3.67 11.56
CA VAL A 50 -5.14 4.72 10.95
C VAL A 50 -6.24 5.17 11.92
N GLU A 51 -6.93 4.22 12.54
CA GLU A 51 -7.99 4.49 13.53
C GLU A 51 -7.45 5.21 14.77
N ASP A 52 -6.23 4.88 15.21
CA ASP A 52 -5.52 5.54 16.32
C ASP A 52 -4.93 6.92 15.92
N GLY A 53 -5.00 7.32 14.65
CA GLY A 53 -4.41 8.56 14.15
C GLY A 53 -2.88 8.56 14.03
N ARG A 54 -2.23 7.40 14.12
CA ARG A 54 -0.78 7.22 13.89
C ARG A 54 -0.42 7.28 12.41
N ILE A 55 -1.35 6.91 11.53
CA ILE A 55 -1.28 7.10 10.08
C ILE A 55 -2.33 8.12 9.68
N ALA A 56 -1.94 9.16 8.94
CA ALA A 56 -2.88 10.12 8.39
C ALA A 56 -3.81 9.43 7.37
N PRO A 57 -5.14 9.63 7.43
CA PRO A 57 -6.08 9.01 6.50
C PRO A 57 -5.72 9.23 5.03
N GLU A 58 -5.24 10.42 4.67
CA GLU A 58 -4.83 10.77 3.31
C GLU A 58 -3.63 9.94 2.82
N ARG A 59 -2.72 9.57 3.75
CA ARG A 59 -1.57 8.70 3.46
C ARG A 59 -2.03 7.27 3.20
N TYR A 60 -2.96 6.78 4.02
CA TYR A 60 -3.56 5.46 3.84
C TYR A 60 -4.37 5.37 2.54
N GLU A 61 -5.17 6.38 2.20
CA GLU A 61 -5.88 6.44 0.92
C GLU A 61 -4.94 6.45 -0.29
N SER A 62 -3.82 7.20 -0.19
CA SER A 62 -2.79 7.23 -1.24
C SER A 62 -2.16 5.85 -1.44
N TYR A 63 -1.88 5.16 -0.33
CA TYR A 63 -1.39 3.78 -0.36
C TYR A 63 -2.38 2.84 -1.04
N LEU A 64 -3.66 2.87 -0.66
CA LEU A 64 -4.69 1.99 -1.24
C LEU A 64 -4.82 2.17 -2.75
N ARG A 65 -4.78 3.43 -3.22
CA ARG A 65 -4.85 3.78 -4.63
C ARG A 65 -3.67 3.23 -5.40
N LEU A 66 -2.44 3.44 -4.90
CA LEU A 66 -1.24 2.91 -5.54
C LEU A 66 -1.24 1.38 -5.57
N ARG A 67 -1.71 0.72 -4.49
CA ARG A 67 -1.83 -0.73 -4.44
C ARG A 67 -2.82 -1.25 -5.49
N GLU A 68 -3.96 -0.58 -5.66
CA GLU A 68 -4.95 -0.92 -6.68
C GLU A 68 -4.41 -0.73 -8.10
N GLU A 69 -3.72 0.38 -8.36
CA GLU A 69 -3.06 0.65 -9.65
C GLU A 69 -2.05 -0.45 -10.00
N HIS A 70 -1.21 -0.88 -9.04
CA HIS A 70 -0.26 -1.97 -9.23
C HIS A 70 -0.94 -3.32 -9.49
N GLU A 71 -1.99 -3.66 -8.74
CA GLU A 71 -2.76 -4.89 -8.95
C GLU A 71 -3.44 -4.93 -10.33
N MET A 72 -3.79 -3.77 -10.90
CA MET A 72 -4.35 -3.67 -12.26
C MET A 72 -3.26 -3.78 -13.34
N LEU A 73 -2.10 -3.14 -13.13
CA LEU A 73 -0.97 -3.20 -14.06
C LEU A 73 -0.41 -4.61 -14.19
N ASP A 74 -0.26 -5.33 -13.07
CA ASP A 74 0.17 -6.73 -13.05
C ASP A 74 -0.76 -7.61 -13.90
N LYS A 75 -2.08 -7.49 -13.72
CA LYS A 75 -3.07 -8.25 -14.52
C LYS A 75 -3.00 -7.93 -16.02
N SER A 76 -2.74 -6.68 -16.39
CA SER A 76 -2.64 -6.27 -17.80
C SER A 76 -1.39 -6.78 -18.50
N ALA A 77 -0.36 -7.20 -17.75
CA ALA A 77 0.88 -7.76 -18.32
C ALA A 77 0.73 -9.23 -18.76
N TYR A 78 -0.34 -9.91 -18.32
CA TYR A 78 -0.63 -11.31 -18.65
C TYR A 78 -1.74 -11.50 -19.69
N GLU A 79 -2.28 -10.41 -20.25
CA GLU A 79 -3.19 -10.40 -21.41
C GLU A 79 -2.43 -10.12 -22.72
#